data_AF-A6QB92-F1
#
_entry.id   AF-A6QB92-F1
#
_cell.length_a   1.000
_cell.length_b   1.000
_cell.length_c   1.000
_cell.angle_alpha   90.00
_cell.angle_beta   90.00
_cell.angle_gamma   90.00
#
_symmetry.space_group_name_H-M   'P 1'
#
loop_
_entity.id
_entity.type
_entity.pdbx_description
1 polymer ?
#
loop_
_entity_poly.entity_id
_entity_poly.type
_entity_poly.pdbx_seq_one_letter_code
_entity_poly.pdbx_strand_id
1 'polypeptide(L)'
;MKKIIVAAGISLGILAVPLWADHLKDSLSRMVHEKDTTPGMVDLSRLDQPMAGPVKSRPSNAVIATVNGHKIRKKEADAYIKSRTKGKITDFDTLPKEQQLRLVKELSLPILMASQAKKELSEREKEGAYVGAWMRKEAAKVTVSDAEVQAMYDQLKQKAMERNATNNIIPPFDSIKNKMKSQMTEKKIMDSLMKDVKVEVAAPTALPPMMIRKY
;
A
#
# COMPACT_ATOMS: atom_id res chain seq x y z
N MET A 1 6.05 -34.70 38.45
CA MET A 1 5.22 -34.14 37.37
C MET A 1 5.30 -32.62 37.40
N LYS A 2 6.12 -32.00 36.54
CA LYS A 2 6.21 -30.54 36.40
C LYS A 2 5.80 -30.20 34.97
N LYS A 3 4.67 -29.52 34.80
CA LYS A 3 4.17 -29.06 33.49
C LYS A 3 4.84 -27.71 33.20
N ILE A 4 5.80 -27.70 32.29
CA ILE A 4 6.39 -26.46 31.77
C ILE A 4 5.57 -26.09 30.54
N ILE A 5 4.73 -25.06 30.66
CA ILE A 5 4.06 -24.44 29.52
C ILE A 5 5.06 -23.44 28.93
N VAL A 6 5.78 -23.86 27.90
CA VAL A 6 6.59 -22.96 27.08
C VAL A 6 5.64 -22.27 26.10
N ALA A 7 5.19 -21.06 26.45
CA ALA A 7 4.56 -20.16 25.51
C ALA A 7 5.64 -19.58 24.58
N ALA A 8 5.98 -20.31 23.51
CA ALA A 8 6.79 -19.79 22.43
C ALA A 8 5.93 -18.86 21.57
N GLY A 9 5.93 -17.57 21.91
CA GLY A 9 5.40 -16.53 21.04
C GLY A 9 6.26 -16.45 19.79
N ILE A 10 5.77 -17.01 18.68
CA ILE A 10 6.35 -16.78 17.36
C ILE A 10 6.00 -15.34 16.98
N SER A 11 6.87 -14.41 17.35
CA SER A 11 6.95 -13.13 16.67
C SER A 11 7.47 -13.42 15.27
N LEU A 12 6.55 -13.58 14.31
CA LEU A 12 6.85 -13.29 12.91
C LEU A 12 7.12 -11.79 12.85
N GLY A 13 8.36 -11.43 13.19
CA GLY A 13 8.92 -10.16 12.81
C GLY A 13 8.84 -10.11 11.30
N ILE A 14 7.87 -9.36 10.78
CA ILE A 14 7.98 -8.80 9.44
C ILE A 14 9.37 -8.19 9.43
N LEU A 15 10.25 -8.72 8.58
CA LEU A 15 11.51 -8.08 8.24
C LEU A 15 11.13 -6.67 7.80
N ALA A 16 11.23 -5.73 8.75
CA ALA A 16 11.38 -4.35 8.42
C ALA A 16 12.66 -4.34 7.59
N VAL A 17 12.51 -4.16 6.29
CA VAL A 17 13.46 -3.35 5.55
C VAL A 17 13.19 -1.92 6.02
N PRO A 18 13.90 -1.37 7.03
CA PRO A 18 14.16 0.05 6.99
C PRO A 18 15.02 0.29 5.73
N LEU A 19 15.19 1.53 5.34
CA LEU A 19 16.05 1.99 4.23
C LEU A 19 15.39 2.25 2.87
N TRP A 20 14.10 2.60 2.79
CA TRP A 20 13.62 3.41 1.63
C TRP A 20 12.69 4.57 2.00
N ALA A 21 12.37 4.81 3.28
CA ALA A 21 11.56 5.98 3.65
C ALA A 21 12.35 7.29 3.59
N ASP A 22 13.59 7.29 4.10
CA ASP A 22 14.41 8.51 4.18
C ASP A 22 14.96 8.94 2.83
N HIS A 23 15.40 7.98 2.00
CA HIS A 23 15.87 8.28 0.64
C HIS A 23 14.71 8.75 -0.26
N LEU A 24 13.49 8.24 -0.04
CA LEU A 24 12.29 8.71 -0.73
C LEU A 24 11.89 10.11 -0.25
N LYS A 25 11.99 10.40 1.06
CA LYS A 25 11.70 11.73 1.61
C LYS A 25 12.69 12.79 1.12
N ASP A 26 13.97 12.48 1.08
CA ASP A 26 15.00 13.39 0.56
C ASP A 26 14.95 13.53 -0.96
N SER A 27 14.55 12.48 -1.68
CA SER A 27 14.30 12.53 -3.12
C SER A 27 13.06 13.34 -3.44
N LEU A 28 11.96 13.19 -2.67
CA LEU A 28 10.73 13.94 -2.83
C LEU A 28 10.93 15.43 -2.47
N SER A 29 11.63 15.75 -1.38
CA SER A 29 11.94 17.14 -1.01
C SER A 29 12.80 17.82 -2.07
N ARG A 30 13.78 17.13 -2.67
CA ARG A 30 14.55 17.65 -3.80
C ARG A 30 13.70 17.88 -5.05
N MET A 31 12.80 16.94 -5.36
CA MET A 31 11.91 17.02 -6.51
C MET A 31 10.86 18.15 -6.39
N VAL A 32 10.45 18.50 -5.18
CA VAL A 32 9.55 19.64 -4.89
C VAL A 32 10.26 21.00 -5.06
N HIS A 33 11.58 21.04 -4.92
CA HIS A 33 12.37 22.28 -5.04
C HIS A 33 13.06 22.45 -6.41
N GLU A 34 13.21 21.39 -7.20
CA GLU A 34 13.60 21.50 -8.61
C GLU A 34 12.42 21.98 -9.45
N LYS A 35 12.61 23.07 -10.22
CA LYS A 35 11.64 23.48 -11.24
C LYS A 35 11.48 22.36 -12.27
N ASP A 36 10.25 21.85 -12.36
CA ASP A 36 9.65 20.96 -13.36
C ASP A 36 10.44 20.76 -14.66
N THR A 37 11.54 20.02 -14.58
CA THR A 37 12.30 19.52 -15.74
C THR A 37 12.46 18.00 -15.69
N THR A 38 11.85 17.34 -14.70
CA THR A 38 11.76 15.88 -14.61
C THR A 38 10.80 15.34 -15.68
N PRO A 39 11.23 14.39 -16.54
CA PRO A 39 10.41 13.85 -17.64
C PRO A 39 9.20 12.99 -17.25
N GLY A 40 8.62 13.18 -16.07
CA GLY A 40 7.60 12.28 -15.51
C GLY A 40 6.41 12.94 -14.81
N MET A 41 6.53 14.20 -14.36
CA MET A 41 5.44 14.87 -13.66
C MET A 41 4.76 15.86 -14.63
N VAL A 42 3.63 15.43 -15.17
CA VAL A 42 2.86 16.22 -16.12
C VAL A 42 2.12 17.32 -15.35
N ASP A 43 2.39 18.61 -15.59
CA ASP A 43 1.62 19.71 -14.97
C ASP A 43 0.14 19.67 -15.44
N LEU A 44 -0.79 19.48 -14.50
CA LEU A 44 -2.22 19.27 -14.77
C LEU A 44 -3.09 20.49 -14.43
N SER A 45 -2.48 21.58 -13.95
CA SER A 45 -3.17 22.75 -13.40
C SER A 45 -4.02 23.50 -14.43
N ARG A 46 -3.85 23.18 -15.72
CA ARG A 46 -4.53 23.82 -16.86
C ARG A 46 -5.63 22.98 -17.49
N LEU A 47 -5.94 21.78 -16.96
CA LEU A 47 -7.06 20.97 -17.46
C LEU A 47 -8.42 21.66 -17.30
N ASP A 48 -8.52 22.65 -16.40
CA ASP A 48 -9.76 23.34 -16.07
C ASP A 48 -10.12 24.49 -17.04
N GLN A 49 -9.27 24.77 -18.04
CA GLN A 49 -9.52 25.85 -19.00
C GLN A 49 -10.32 25.32 -20.20
N PRO A 50 -11.61 25.68 -20.35
CA PRO A 50 -12.40 25.28 -21.50
C PRO A 50 -11.99 26.16 -22.69
N MET A 51 -11.53 25.58 -23.81
CA MET A 51 -11.56 26.25 -25.13
C MET A 51 -11.37 25.27 -26.30
N ALA A 52 -12.47 24.93 -26.96
CA ALA A 52 -12.58 24.80 -28.41
C ALA A 52 -14.07 24.87 -28.78
N GLY A 53 -14.41 25.39 -29.96
CA GLY A 53 -15.79 25.49 -30.46
C GLY A 53 -16.49 24.12 -30.58
N PRO A 54 -17.69 24.05 -31.20
CA PRO A 54 -18.48 22.82 -31.21
C PRO A 54 -17.73 21.68 -31.91
N VAL A 55 -17.17 20.75 -31.10
CA VAL A 55 -16.56 19.51 -31.58
C VAL A 55 -17.62 18.42 -31.52
N LYS A 56 -17.76 17.65 -32.60
CA LYS A 56 -18.60 16.46 -32.62
C LYS A 56 -18.01 15.41 -31.69
N SER A 57 -18.70 15.18 -30.57
CA SER A 57 -18.32 14.18 -29.57
C SER A 57 -18.36 12.77 -30.16
N ARG A 58 -17.30 11.99 -29.90
CA ARG A 58 -17.21 10.57 -30.25
C ARG A 58 -18.06 9.72 -29.30
N PRO A 59 -18.47 8.51 -29.71
CA PRO A 59 -19.20 7.60 -28.83
C PRO A 59 -18.32 7.12 -27.66
N SER A 60 -18.94 6.79 -26.53
CA SER A 60 -18.27 6.44 -25.27
C SER A 60 -17.36 5.20 -25.37
N ASN A 61 -17.64 4.29 -26.30
CA ASN A 61 -16.85 3.09 -26.55
C ASN A 61 -15.66 3.32 -27.51
N ALA A 62 -15.55 4.51 -28.11
CA ALA A 62 -14.49 4.84 -29.06
C ALA A 62 -13.11 4.69 -28.41
N VAL A 63 -12.18 4.11 -29.14
CA VAL A 63 -10.77 4.03 -28.73
C VAL A 63 -10.13 5.38 -29.03
N ILE A 64 -9.60 6.03 -28.01
CA ILE A 64 -8.95 7.33 -28.13
C ILE A 64 -7.42 7.22 -28.18
N ALA A 65 -6.85 6.15 -27.61
CA ALA A 65 -5.43 5.84 -27.65
C ALA A 65 -5.18 4.33 -27.40
N THR A 66 -3.98 3.85 -27.76
CA THR A 66 -3.53 2.49 -27.45
C THR A 66 -2.13 2.55 -26.87
N VAL A 67 -1.90 1.88 -25.74
CA VAL A 67 -0.65 1.91 -24.96
C VAL A 67 -0.26 0.47 -24.62
N ASN A 68 0.86 -0.04 -25.13
CA ASN A 68 1.29 -1.43 -24.93
C ASN A 68 0.13 -2.44 -25.14
N GLY A 69 -0.63 -2.28 -26.23
CA GLY A 69 -1.79 -3.12 -26.56
C GLY A 69 -3.06 -2.85 -25.74
N HIS A 70 -3.01 -2.01 -24.70
CA HIS A 70 -4.18 -1.61 -23.91
C HIS A 70 -4.89 -0.45 -24.60
N LYS A 71 -6.17 -0.64 -24.92
CA LYS A 71 -7.02 0.38 -25.56
C LYS A 71 -7.60 1.31 -24.49
N ILE A 72 -7.23 2.59 -24.53
CA ILE A 72 -7.85 3.62 -23.71
C ILE A 72 -9.11 4.08 -24.44
N ARG A 73 -10.26 3.96 -23.77
CA ARG A 73 -11.57 4.32 -24.35
C ARG A 73 -12.03 5.69 -23.88
N LYS A 74 -12.87 6.33 -24.68
CA LYS A 74 -13.42 7.65 -24.38
C LYS A 74 -14.12 7.68 -23.01
N LYS A 75 -14.93 6.67 -22.69
CA LYS A 75 -15.61 6.56 -21.38
C LYS A 75 -14.65 6.64 -20.17
N GLU A 76 -13.43 6.14 -20.31
CA GLU A 76 -12.43 6.15 -19.25
C GLU A 76 -11.87 7.56 -19.08
N ALA A 77 -11.58 8.24 -20.20
CA ALA A 77 -11.15 9.63 -20.19
C ALA A 77 -12.24 10.58 -19.68
N ASP A 78 -13.48 10.42 -20.12
CA ASP A 78 -14.63 11.21 -19.68
C ASP A 78 -14.84 11.06 -18.15
N ALA A 79 -14.79 9.83 -17.63
CA ALA A 79 -14.89 9.55 -16.20
C ALA A 79 -13.72 10.18 -15.41
N TYR A 80 -12.52 10.10 -15.97
CA TYR A 80 -11.32 10.64 -15.34
C TYR A 80 -11.39 12.17 -15.20
N ILE A 81 -11.66 12.88 -16.31
CA ILE A 81 -11.79 14.35 -16.30
C ILE A 81 -12.92 14.79 -15.40
N LYS A 82 -14.08 14.10 -15.44
CA LYS A 82 -15.21 14.40 -14.57
C LYS A 82 -14.81 14.35 -13.09
N SER A 83 -14.01 13.36 -12.69
CA SER A 83 -13.53 13.27 -11.30
C SER A 83 -12.55 14.40 -10.94
N ARG A 84 -11.59 14.71 -11.84
CA ARG A 84 -10.52 15.70 -11.60
C ARG A 84 -11.05 17.13 -11.58
N THR A 85 -11.97 17.45 -12.48
CA THR A 85 -12.53 18.80 -12.65
C THR A 85 -13.80 19.03 -11.81
N LYS A 86 -14.16 18.08 -10.95
CA LYS A 86 -15.42 18.10 -10.15
C LYS A 86 -16.66 18.31 -11.04
N GLY A 87 -16.64 17.72 -12.24
CA GLY A 87 -17.74 17.77 -13.20
C GLY A 87 -17.82 19.03 -14.06
N LYS A 88 -16.85 19.96 -13.98
CA LYS A 88 -16.81 21.15 -14.87
C LYS A 88 -16.60 20.76 -16.33
N ILE A 89 -15.81 19.72 -16.58
CA ILE A 89 -15.60 19.15 -17.91
C ILE A 89 -15.98 17.68 -17.85
N THR A 90 -16.84 17.26 -18.78
CA THR A 90 -17.40 15.90 -18.82
C THR A 90 -17.09 15.16 -20.10
N ASP A 91 -16.57 15.85 -21.12
CA ASP A 91 -16.31 15.28 -22.45
C ASP A 91 -14.87 15.54 -22.87
N PHE A 92 -14.11 14.46 -23.05
CA PHE A 92 -12.75 14.47 -23.54
C PHE A 92 -12.57 15.24 -24.84
N ASP A 93 -13.52 15.16 -25.76
CA ASP A 93 -13.40 15.75 -27.10
C ASP A 93 -13.52 17.29 -27.08
N THR A 94 -14.03 17.85 -25.98
CA THR A 94 -14.11 19.31 -25.78
C THR A 94 -12.77 19.93 -25.38
N LEU A 95 -11.80 19.10 -24.97
CA LEU A 95 -10.48 19.57 -24.59
C LEU A 95 -9.65 19.98 -25.84
N PRO A 96 -8.81 21.02 -25.74
CA PRO A 96 -7.74 21.28 -26.72
C PRO A 96 -6.88 20.05 -26.97
N LYS A 97 -6.37 19.88 -28.20
CA LYS A 97 -5.55 18.70 -28.59
C LYS A 97 -4.35 18.45 -27.65
N GLU A 98 -3.69 19.51 -27.18
CA GLU A 98 -2.58 19.38 -26.23
C GLU A 98 -3.03 18.81 -24.88
N GLN A 99 -4.20 19.23 -24.40
CA GLN A 99 -4.79 18.72 -23.16
C GLN A 99 -5.30 17.28 -23.33
N GLN A 100 -5.88 16.96 -24.49
CA GLN A 100 -6.23 15.58 -24.84
C GLN A 100 -5.01 14.65 -24.76
N LEU A 101 -3.89 15.06 -25.38
CA LEU A 101 -2.63 14.31 -25.33
C LEU A 101 -2.11 14.17 -23.90
N ARG A 102 -2.18 15.26 -23.12
CA ARG A 102 -1.74 15.30 -21.72
C ARG A 102 -2.52 14.30 -20.86
N LEU A 103 -3.84 14.28 -20.99
CA LEU A 103 -4.71 13.36 -20.29
C LEU A 103 -4.45 11.90 -20.69
N VAL A 104 -4.27 11.65 -21.99
CA VAL A 104 -3.93 10.31 -22.48
C VAL A 104 -2.61 9.83 -21.86
N LYS A 105 -1.57 10.68 -21.80
CA LYS A 105 -0.31 10.34 -21.15
C LYS A 105 -0.53 10.00 -19.67
N GLU A 106 -1.32 10.78 -18.96
CA GLU A 106 -1.64 10.52 -17.55
C GLU A 106 -2.36 9.18 -17.34
N LEU A 107 -3.38 8.89 -18.17
CA LEU A 107 -4.07 7.59 -18.16
C LEU A 107 -3.16 6.42 -18.55
N SER A 108 -2.10 6.70 -19.31
CA SER A 108 -1.10 5.71 -19.73
C SER A 108 -0.15 5.34 -18.60
N LEU A 109 0.17 6.27 -17.68
CA LEU A 109 1.13 6.04 -16.60
C LEU A 109 0.82 4.78 -15.76
N PRO A 110 -0.39 4.58 -15.20
CA PRO A 110 -0.68 3.38 -14.42
C PRO A 110 -0.63 2.10 -15.27
N ILE A 111 -0.97 2.17 -16.57
CA ILE A 111 -0.87 1.04 -17.50
C ILE A 111 0.60 0.65 -17.70
N LEU A 112 1.47 1.64 -17.91
CA LEU A 112 2.91 1.44 -18.08
C LEU A 112 3.55 0.89 -16.80
N MET A 113 3.23 1.47 -15.64
CA MET A 113 3.68 0.98 -14.34
C MET A 113 3.23 -0.47 -14.11
N ALA A 114 1.96 -0.80 -14.35
CA ALA A 114 1.46 -2.15 -14.20
C ALA A 114 2.11 -3.13 -15.18
N SER A 115 2.36 -2.69 -16.41
CA SER A 115 3.07 -3.49 -17.41
C SER A 115 4.50 -3.78 -16.99
N GLN A 116 5.20 -2.83 -16.38
CA GLN A 116 6.57 -3.02 -15.93
C GLN A 116 6.61 -3.89 -14.66
N ALA A 117 5.76 -3.60 -13.68
CA ALA A 117 5.62 -4.40 -12.47
C ALA A 117 5.33 -5.88 -12.79
N LYS A 118 4.50 -6.18 -13.79
CA LYS A 118 4.23 -7.56 -14.21
C LYS A 118 5.46 -8.30 -14.75
N LYS A 119 6.40 -7.57 -15.36
CA LYS A 119 7.63 -8.12 -15.94
C LYS A 119 8.74 -8.29 -14.90
N GLU A 120 8.84 -7.35 -13.97
CA GLU A 120 9.96 -7.27 -13.02
C GLU A 120 9.70 -7.99 -11.70
N LEU A 121 8.45 -8.02 -11.22
CA LEU A 121 8.14 -8.63 -9.94
C LEU A 121 8.13 -10.16 -10.04
N SER A 122 8.80 -10.80 -9.09
CA SER A 122 8.69 -12.23 -8.84
C SER A 122 7.30 -12.60 -8.30
N GLU A 123 6.94 -13.89 -8.33
CA GLU A 123 5.65 -14.35 -7.78
C GLU A 123 5.50 -14.02 -6.29
N ARG A 124 6.56 -14.14 -5.50
CA ARG A 124 6.54 -13.77 -4.07
C ARG A 124 6.28 -12.28 -3.87
N GLU A 125 6.83 -11.43 -4.72
CA GLU A 125 6.58 -9.98 -4.66
C GLU A 125 5.16 -9.63 -5.13
N LYS A 126 4.63 -10.34 -6.12
CA LYS A 126 3.23 -10.20 -6.55
C LYS A 126 2.27 -10.60 -5.43
N GLU A 127 2.52 -11.73 -4.77
CA GLU A 127 1.76 -12.16 -3.59
C GLU A 127 1.81 -11.10 -2.50
N GLY A 128 3.00 -10.57 -2.18
CA GLY A 128 3.15 -9.48 -1.22
C GLY A 128 2.34 -8.24 -1.60
N ALA A 129 2.33 -7.85 -2.88
CA ALA A 129 1.55 -6.73 -3.38
C ALA A 129 0.03 -6.98 -3.27
N TYR A 130 -0.43 -8.19 -3.57
CA TYR A 130 -1.84 -8.58 -3.45
C TYR A 130 -2.30 -8.61 -1.99
N VAL A 131 -1.52 -9.24 -1.10
CA VAL A 131 -1.78 -9.27 0.34
C VAL A 131 -1.80 -7.84 0.88
N GLY A 132 -0.83 -6.99 0.52
CA GLY A 132 -0.80 -5.59 0.96
C GLY A 132 -1.97 -4.75 0.44
N ALA A 133 -2.44 -4.98 -0.80
CA ALA A 133 -3.63 -4.32 -1.33
C ALA A 133 -4.90 -4.77 -0.60
N TRP A 134 -5.03 -6.07 -0.35
CA TRP A 134 -6.15 -6.63 0.40
C TRP A 134 -6.17 -6.15 1.86
N MET A 135 -5.02 -6.17 2.55
CA MET A 135 -4.89 -5.67 3.93
C MET A 135 -5.32 -4.21 4.05
N ARG A 136 -4.93 -3.34 3.11
CA ARG A 136 -5.38 -1.93 3.08
C ARG A 136 -6.90 -1.81 2.94
N LYS A 137 -7.51 -2.65 2.10
CA LYS A 137 -8.96 -2.69 1.91
C LYS A 137 -9.69 -3.16 3.16
N GLU A 138 -9.18 -4.18 3.85
CA GLU A 138 -9.79 -4.66 5.10
C GLU A 138 -9.58 -3.68 6.25
N ALA A 139 -8.39 -3.08 6.37
CA ALA A 139 -8.11 -2.07 7.39
C ALA A 139 -9.07 -0.88 7.31
N ALA A 140 -9.51 -0.49 6.11
CA ALA A 140 -10.49 0.58 5.93
C ALA A 140 -11.89 0.26 6.49
N LYS A 141 -12.21 -1.02 6.74
CA LYS A 141 -13.48 -1.46 7.33
C LYS A 141 -13.40 -1.59 8.85
N VAL A 142 -12.20 -1.76 9.39
CA VAL A 142 -12.00 -1.99 10.82
C VAL A 142 -11.94 -0.64 11.54
N THR A 143 -12.85 -0.45 12.48
CA THR A 143 -12.82 0.71 13.38
C THR A 143 -12.08 0.35 14.66
N VAL A 144 -11.10 1.17 15.01
CA VAL A 144 -10.43 1.14 16.32
C VAL A 144 -10.62 2.52 16.95
N SER A 145 -11.33 2.56 18.07
CA SER A 145 -11.60 3.77 18.83
C SER A 145 -10.38 4.20 19.64
N ASP A 146 -10.27 5.49 19.91
CA ASP A 146 -9.15 6.01 20.69
C ASP A 146 -9.16 5.47 22.14
N ALA A 147 -10.35 5.19 22.69
CA ALA A 147 -10.51 4.55 23.99
C ALA A 147 -9.95 3.12 24.03
N GLU A 148 -10.15 2.32 22.97
CA GLU A 148 -9.54 0.99 22.86
C GLU A 148 -8.01 1.08 22.82
N VAL A 149 -7.46 2.06 22.10
CA VAL A 149 -6.00 2.28 22.02
C VAL A 149 -5.45 2.71 23.38
N GLN A 150 -6.14 3.62 24.06
CA GLN A 150 -5.78 4.10 25.40
C GLN A 150 -5.76 2.95 26.41
N ALA A 151 -6.82 2.13 26.44
CA ALA A 151 -6.88 0.98 27.33
C ALA A 151 -5.74 -0.01 27.10
N MET A 152 -5.39 -0.27 25.83
CA MET A 152 -4.26 -1.15 25.49
C MET A 152 -2.93 -0.54 25.93
N TYR A 153 -2.75 0.78 25.78
CA TYR A 153 -1.56 1.50 26.25
C TYR A 153 -1.40 1.40 27.76
N ASP A 154 -2.47 1.67 28.51
CA ASP A 154 -2.44 1.63 29.97
C ASP A 154 -2.13 0.23 30.50
N GLN A 155 -2.67 -0.82 29.87
CA GLN A 155 -2.32 -2.22 30.18
C GLN A 155 -0.85 -2.55 29.90
N LEU A 156 -0.28 -2.06 28.79
CA LEU A 156 1.14 -2.28 28.47
C LEU A 156 2.04 -1.52 29.43
N LYS A 157 1.65 -0.29 29.79
CA LYS A 157 2.34 0.55 30.78
C LYS A 157 2.37 -0.13 32.15
N GLN A 158 1.23 -0.64 32.60
CA GLN A 158 1.14 -1.38 33.87
C GLN A 158 2.04 -2.61 33.87
N LYS A 159 1.97 -3.45 32.82
CA LYS A 159 2.83 -4.64 32.70
C LYS A 159 4.33 -4.30 32.65
N ALA A 160 4.68 -3.17 32.06
CA ALA A 160 6.06 -2.70 32.01
C ALA A 160 6.55 -2.24 33.40
N MET A 161 5.69 -1.60 34.19
CA MET A 161 5.96 -1.20 35.58
C MET A 161 6.11 -2.43 36.49
N GLU A 162 5.21 -3.42 36.37
CA GLU A 162 5.22 -4.65 37.17
C GLU A 162 6.48 -5.50 36.95
N ARG A 163 7.09 -5.42 35.75
CA ARG A 163 8.31 -6.17 35.42
C ARG A 163 9.60 -5.53 35.94
N ASN A 164 9.53 -4.45 36.73
CA ASN A 164 10.69 -3.73 37.29
C ASN A 164 11.79 -3.50 36.23
N ALA A 165 11.40 -3.14 35.02
CA ALA A 165 12.36 -2.83 33.96
C ALA A 165 12.97 -1.45 34.27
N THR A 166 14.08 -1.45 34.99
CA THR A 166 14.80 -0.29 35.56
C THR A 166 15.30 0.74 34.53
N ASN A 167 14.98 0.57 33.25
CA ASN A 167 15.41 1.42 32.13
C ASN A 167 14.30 1.76 31.10
N ASN A 168 13.02 1.54 31.44
CA ASN A 168 11.92 1.77 30.49
C ASN A 168 11.47 3.24 30.42
N ILE A 169 11.96 3.97 29.41
CA ILE A 169 11.26 5.17 28.93
C ILE A 169 10.01 4.69 28.19
N ILE A 170 8.87 4.71 28.87
CA ILE A 170 7.58 4.42 28.26
C ILE A 170 7.21 5.62 27.38
N PRO A 171 7.09 5.46 26.05
CA PRO A 171 6.76 6.58 25.17
C PRO A 171 5.42 7.21 25.56
N PRO A 172 5.26 8.53 25.45
CA PRO A 172 3.96 9.19 25.63
C PRO A 172 2.91 8.61 24.68
N PHE A 173 1.68 8.46 25.16
CA PHE A 173 0.58 7.89 24.38
C PHE A 173 0.43 8.53 22.99
N ASP A 174 0.40 9.86 22.92
CA ASP A 174 0.22 10.60 21.68
C ASP A 174 1.29 10.30 20.62
N SER A 175 2.53 10.01 21.05
CA SER A 175 3.63 9.70 20.13
C SER A 175 3.49 8.32 19.45
N ILE A 176 2.74 7.40 20.06
CA ILE A 176 2.58 6.04 19.56
C ILE A 176 1.13 5.67 19.21
N LYS A 177 0.16 6.53 19.51
CA LYS A 177 -1.29 6.30 19.28
C LYS A 177 -1.58 5.77 17.88
N ASN A 178 -1.08 6.43 16.84
CA ASN A 178 -1.32 6.01 15.46
C ASN A 178 -0.70 4.65 15.13
N LYS A 179 0.52 4.39 15.63
CA LYS A 179 1.18 3.10 15.47
C LYS A 179 0.41 1.98 16.17
N MET A 180 -0.04 2.23 17.40
CA MET A 180 -0.86 1.27 18.16
C MET A 180 -2.19 1.01 17.47
N LYS A 181 -2.85 2.05 16.95
CA LYS A 181 -4.09 1.91 16.18
C LYS A 181 -3.89 1.00 14.96
N SER A 182 -2.83 1.20 14.19
CA SER A 182 -2.50 0.33 13.06
C SER A 182 -2.23 -1.12 13.47
N GLN A 183 -1.48 -1.33 14.56
CA GLN A 183 -1.20 -2.67 15.09
C GLN A 183 -2.48 -3.37 15.59
N MET A 184 -3.38 -2.65 16.24
CA MET A 184 -4.67 -3.19 16.67
C MET A 184 -5.56 -3.54 15.48
N THR A 185 -5.58 -2.71 14.44
CA THR A 185 -6.29 -3.01 13.19
C THR A 185 -5.73 -4.28 12.52
N GLU A 186 -4.42 -4.37 12.36
CA GLU A 186 -3.76 -5.54 11.80
C GLU A 186 -4.08 -6.81 12.60
N LYS A 187 -3.99 -6.72 13.94
CA LYS A 187 -4.35 -7.82 14.83
C LYS A 187 -5.81 -8.24 14.65
N LYS A 188 -6.77 -7.31 14.63
CA LYS A 188 -8.19 -7.64 14.44
C LYS A 188 -8.43 -8.37 13.10
N ILE A 189 -7.75 -7.97 12.04
CA ILE A 189 -7.83 -8.64 10.73
C ILE A 189 -7.25 -10.06 10.82
N MET A 190 -6.06 -10.19 11.41
CA MET A 190 -5.38 -11.48 11.55
C MET A 190 -6.17 -12.46 12.42
N ASP A 191 -6.68 -11.99 13.57
CA ASP A 191 -7.51 -12.79 14.47
C ASP A 191 -8.76 -13.32 13.75
N SER A 192 -9.35 -12.52 12.86
CA SER A 192 -10.48 -12.95 12.02
C SER A 192 -10.09 -14.02 10.99
N LEU A 193 -8.89 -13.92 10.40
CA LEU A 193 -8.42 -14.92 9.44
C LEU A 193 -8.04 -16.23 10.13
N MET A 194 -7.37 -16.15 11.27
CA MET A 194 -6.82 -17.30 11.97
C MET A 194 -7.87 -18.13 12.72
N LYS A 195 -9.09 -17.60 12.90
CA LYS A 195 -10.17 -18.26 13.65
C LYS A 195 -10.51 -19.66 13.14
N ASP A 196 -10.44 -19.86 11.82
CA ASP A 196 -10.86 -21.10 11.16
C ASP A 196 -9.70 -21.84 10.47
N VAL A 197 -8.44 -21.46 10.76
CA VAL A 197 -7.26 -22.02 10.11
C VAL A 197 -6.63 -23.12 10.96
N LYS A 198 -6.51 -24.32 10.38
CA LYS A 198 -5.71 -25.40 10.95
C LYS A 198 -4.25 -25.20 10.57
N VAL A 199 -3.41 -24.87 11.55
CA VAL A 199 -1.95 -24.79 11.37
C VAL A 199 -1.31 -26.05 11.95
N GLU A 200 -0.62 -26.80 11.10
CA GLU A 200 0.16 -27.97 11.50
C GLU A 200 1.65 -27.65 11.37
N VAL A 201 2.42 -27.99 12.41
CA VAL A 201 3.87 -27.85 12.40
C VAL A 201 4.47 -29.21 12.12
N ALA A 202 5.22 -29.33 11.01
CA ALA A 202 5.96 -30.55 10.71
C ALA A 202 7.06 -30.78 11.74
N ALA A 203 7.22 -32.03 12.19
CA ALA A 203 8.31 -32.40 13.08
C ALA A 203 9.67 -32.19 12.37
N PRO A 204 10.71 -31.75 13.09
CA PRO A 204 12.04 -31.62 12.50
C PRO A 204 12.51 -32.98 11.99
N THR A 205 12.89 -33.05 10.72
CA THR A 205 13.45 -34.27 10.11
C THR A 205 14.69 -34.67 10.90
N ALA A 206 14.68 -35.83 11.54
CA ALA A 206 15.83 -36.34 12.27
C ALA A 206 17.03 -36.45 11.33
N LEU A 207 18.16 -35.84 11.71
CA LEU A 207 19.42 -36.00 10.98
C LEU A 207 19.77 -37.50 10.96
N PRO A 208 20.18 -38.07 9.81
CA PRO A 208 20.57 -39.47 9.74
C PRO A 208 21.72 -39.73 10.72
N PRO A 209 21.75 -40.89 11.40
CA PRO A 209 22.79 -41.21 12.37
C PRO A 209 24.15 -41.11 11.68
N MET A 210 25.03 -40.22 12.19
CA MET A 210 26.41 -40.15 11.74
C MET A 210 27.06 -41.52 11.99
N MET A 211 27.38 -42.24 10.92
CA MET A 211 28.14 -43.47 11.01
C MET A 211 29.53 -43.12 11.55
N ILE A 212 29.76 -43.40 12.83
CA ILE A 212 31.09 -43.37 13.44
C ILE A 212 31.90 -44.46 12.74
N ARG A 213 32.76 -44.08 11.79
CA ARG A 213 33.82 -44.98 11.31
C ARG A 213 34.72 -45.28 12.50
N LYS A 214 34.66 -46.51 13.00
CA LYS A 214 35.71 -47.06 13.86
C LYS A 214 36.97 -47.17 13.00
N TYR A 215 37.99 -46.40 13.37
CA TYR A 215 39.37 -46.58 12.90
C TYR A 215 40.02 -47.73 13.67
#